data_AF-A0A512BZK9-F1
#
_entry.id   AF-A0A512BZK9-F1
#
_cell.length_a   1.000
_cell.length_b   1.000
_cell.length_c   1.000
_cell.angle_alpha   90.00
_cell.angle_beta   90.00
_cell.angle_gamma   90.00
#
_symmetry.space_group_name_H-M   'P 1'
#
loop_
_entity.id
_entity.type
_entity.pdbx_description
1 polymer ?
#
loop_
_entity_poly.entity_id
_entity_poly.type
_entity_poly.pdbx_seq_one_letter_code
_entity_poly.pdbx_strand_id
1 'polypeptide(L)'
;MALLMPAADLRSPGVERGRALVESNCSGCHAVGRADAGPTPDAPPLRDLHQRYPVEFLAEALAEGLTTGHPGKPVFKFEAWEVDDIIDYLKSLER
;
A
#
# COMPACT_ATOMS: atom_id res chain seq x y z
N MET A 1 -36.94 17.30 -12.48
CA MET A 1 -35.92 17.35 -11.41
C MET A 1 -34.67 16.65 -11.95
N ALA A 2 -33.63 17.42 -12.29
CA ALA A 2 -32.36 16.84 -12.70
C ALA A 2 -31.61 16.40 -11.44
N LEU A 3 -31.43 15.09 -11.27
CA LEU A 3 -30.51 14.55 -10.27
C LEU A 3 -29.08 14.79 -10.77
N LEU A 4 -28.37 15.73 -10.16
CA LEU A 4 -26.90 15.72 -10.21
C LEU A 4 -26.44 14.51 -9.41
N MET A 5 -25.94 13.48 -10.09
CA MET A 5 -25.08 12.49 -9.44
C MET A 5 -23.72 13.16 -9.19
N PRO A 6 -23.18 13.10 -7.96
CA PRO A 6 -21.82 13.53 -7.74
C PRO A 6 -20.89 12.61 -8.56
N ALA A 7 -19.96 13.21 -9.29
CA ALA A 7 -18.86 12.45 -9.87
C ALA A 7 -18.09 11.85 -8.69
N ALA A 8 -18.25 10.53 -8.49
CA ALA A 8 -17.36 9.79 -7.62
C ALA A 8 -15.95 9.99 -8.17
N ASP A 9 -15.06 10.49 -7.33
CA ASP A 9 -13.63 10.49 -7.59
C ASP A 9 -13.27 9.10 -8.15
N LEU A 10 -12.73 9.03 -9.37
CA LEU A 10 -12.47 7.77 -10.09
C LEU A 10 -11.26 7.01 -9.50
N ARG A 11 -11.09 7.07 -8.19
CA ARG A 11 -10.17 6.20 -7.48
C ARG A 11 -10.84 4.85 -7.34
N SER A 12 -10.21 3.81 -7.89
CA SER A 12 -10.80 2.48 -7.85
C SER A 12 -11.08 2.12 -6.37
N PRO A 13 -12.24 1.53 -6.05
CA PRO A 13 -12.53 1.16 -4.66
C PRO A 13 -11.45 0.27 -4.02
N GLY A 14 -10.74 -0.54 -4.82
CA GLY A 14 -9.60 -1.33 -4.36
C GLY A 14 -8.39 -0.48 -3.97
N VAL A 15 -8.03 0.54 -4.76
CA VAL A 15 -6.93 1.47 -4.42
C VAL A 15 -7.19 2.19 -3.09
N GLU A 16 -8.43 2.58 -2.80
CA GLU A 16 -8.75 3.23 -1.52
C GLU A 16 -8.71 2.26 -0.33
N ARG A 17 -9.19 1.01 -0.50
CA ARG A 17 -9.07 -0.02 0.54
C ARG A 17 -7.60 -0.38 0.79
N GLY A 18 -6.82 -0.56 -0.27
CA GLY A 18 -5.38 -0.82 -0.19
C GLY A 18 -4.63 0.30 0.49
N ARG A 19 -4.99 1.55 0.20
CA ARG A 19 -4.45 2.71 0.89
C ARG A 19 -4.69 2.63 2.40
N ALA A 20 -5.92 2.35 2.83
CA ALA A 20 -6.26 2.25 4.24
C ALA A 20 -5.48 1.11 4.93
N LEU A 21 -5.34 -0.04 4.27
CA LEU A 21 -4.53 -1.16 4.75
C LEU A 21 -3.06 -0.76 4.94
N VAL A 22 -2.47 -0.11 3.94
CA VAL A 22 -1.07 0.35 4.00
C VAL A 22 -0.87 1.46 5.03
N GLU A 23 -1.80 2.41 5.15
CA GLU A 23 -1.75 3.44 6.19
C GLU A 23 -1.81 2.83 7.59
N SER A 24 -2.65 1.82 7.82
CA SER A 24 -2.78 1.16 9.13
C SER A 24 -1.54 0.32 9.50
N ASN A 25 -0.95 -0.38 8.53
CA ASN A 25 0.04 -1.42 8.81
C ASN A 25 1.49 -1.01 8.49
N CYS A 26 1.71 -0.02 7.61
CA CYS A 26 3.03 0.31 7.09
C CYS A 26 3.52 1.72 7.47
N SER A 27 2.60 2.64 7.78
CA SER A 27 2.92 4.06 8.03
C SER A 27 3.75 4.32 9.29
N GLY A 28 3.79 3.34 10.22
CA GLY A 28 4.64 3.42 11.40
C GLY A 28 6.14 3.39 11.08
N CYS A 29 6.54 3.04 9.86
CA CYS A 29 7.93 3.10 9.42
C CYS A 29 8.09 3.76 8.05
N HIS A 30 7.24 3.42 7.09
CA HIS A 30 7.40 3.87 5.71
C HIS A 30 6.61 5.15 5.42
N ALA A 31 7.11 5.94 4.49
CA ALA A 31 6.27 6.91 3.79
C ALA A 31 5.33 6.16 2.85
N VAL A 32 4.03 6.32 3.04
CA VAL A 32 2.98 5.52 2.38
C VAL A 32 2.20 6.30 1.33
N GLY A 33 2.25 7.63 1.38
CA GLY A 33 1.60 8.53 0.43
C GLY A 33 2.47 8.85 -0.78
N ARG A 34 2.06 9.86 -1.56
CA ARG A 34 2.82 10.32 -2.73
C ARG A 34 3.94 11.31 -2.41
N ALA A 35 3.89 11.95 -1.25
CA ALA A 35 4.77 13.08 -0.92
C ALA A 35 5.08 13.22 0.58
N ASP A 36 4.60 12.31 1.42
CA ASP A 36 4.88 12.29 2.86
C ASP A 36 6.33 11.86 3.13
N ALA A 37 6.94 12.38 4.21
CA ALA A 37 8.32 12.05 4.55
C ALA A 37 8.46 10.67 5.24
N GLY A 38 7.39 10.13 5.82
CA GLY A 38 7.45 8.96 6.71
C GLY A 38 8.14 9.28 8.05
N PRO A 39 7.97 8.44 9.09
CA PRO A 39 8.57 8.68 10.40
C PRO A 39 10.03 8.20 10.52
N THR A 40 10.49 7.30 9.64
CA THR A 40 11.80 6.67 9.72
C THR A 40 12.66 7.05 8.50
N PRO A 41 13.76 7.81 8.66
CA PRO A 41 14.59 8.28 7.54
C PRO A 41 15.16 7.16 6.65
N ASP A 42 15.52 6.02 7.24
CA ASP A 42 16.14 4.90 6.52
C ASP A 42 15.11 3.93 5.92
N ALA A 43 13.82 4.10 6.22
CA ALA A 43 12.77 3.28 5.63
C ALA A 43 12.42 3.83 4.24
N PRO A 44 12.59 3.04 3.16
CA PRO A 44 12.31 3.54 1.83
C PRO A 44 10.82 3.87 1.69
N PRO A 45 10.47 4.98 1.01
CA PRO A 45 9.09 5.27 0.64
C PRO A 45 8.49 4.14 -0.20
N LEU A 46 7.23 3.78 0.05
CA LEU A 46 6.58 2.69 -0.70
C LEU A 46 6.40 3.03 -2.19
N ARG A 47 6.28 4.32 -2.51
CA ARG A 47 6.24 4.86 -3.88
C ARG A 47 7.52 4.63 -4.68
N ASP A 48 8.61 4.17 -4.05
CA ASP A 48 9.88 3.88 -4.71
C ASP A 48 10.10 2.35 -4.89
N LEU A 49 9.17 1.50 -4.44
CA LEU A 49 9.32 0.04 -4.54
C LEU A 49 9.41 -0.45 -5.98
N HIS A 50 8.61 0.12 -6.89
CA HIS A 50 8.57 -0.27 -8.30
C HIS A 50 9.90 -0.04 -9.03
N GLN A 51 10.74 0.85 -8.50
CA GLN A 51 12.08 1.10 -9.04
C GLN A 51 13.04 -0.08 -8.77
N ARG A 52 12.70 -0.99 -7.84
CA ARG A 52 13.52 -2.15 -7.46
C ARG A 52 12.98 -3.45 -8.04
N TYR A 53 11.66 -3.62 -8.08
CA TYR A 53 10.99 -4.81 -8.61
C TYR A 53 9.51 -4.51 -8.88
N PRO A 54 8.81 -5.31 -9.73
CA PRO A 54 7.36 -5.24 -9.87
C PRO A 54 6.68 -5.46 -8.51
N VAL A 55 5.79 -4.55 -8.10
CA VAL A 55 5.20 -4.59 -6.75
C VAL A 55 4.37 -5.86 -6.52
N GLU A 56 3.86 -6.49 -7.58
CA GLU A 56 3.15 -7.77 -7.52
C GLU A 56 3.99 -8.91 -6.94
N PHE A 57 5.33 -8.80 -7.00
CA PHE A 57 6.21 -9.81 -6.39
C PHE A 57 6.11 -9.81 -4.86
N LEU A 58 5.46 -8.80 -4.27
CA LEU A 58 5.15 -8.77 -2.84
C LEU A 58 3.93 -9.61 -2.47
N ALA A 59 3.12 -10.07 -3.43
CA ALA A 59 1.83 -10.72 -3.14
C ALA A 59 1.98 -11.96 -2.25
N GLU A 60 2.95 -12.83 -2.56
CA GLU A 60 3.23 -14.02 -1.76
C GLU A 60 3.71 -13.65 -0.35
N ALA A 61 4.63 -12.70 -0.23
CA ALA A 61 5.09 -12.22 1.07
C ALA A 61 3.97 -11.57 1.91
N LEU A 62 3.07 -10.83 1.27
CA LEU A 62 1.89 -10.23 1.93
C LEU A 62 0.89 -11.31 2.40
N ALA A 63 0.70 -12.37 1.60
CA ALA A 63 -0.23 -13.46 1.89
C ALA A 63 0.32 -14.47 2.92
N GLU A 64 1.62 -14.73 2.93
CA GLU A 64 2.23 -15.74 3.79
C GLU A 64 2.84 -15.17 5.06
N GLY A 65 3.24 -13.89 5.03
CA GLY A 65 3.81 -13.20 6.17
C GLY A 65 4.98 -12.30 5.78
N LEU A 66 4.78 -10.98 5.88
CA LEU A 66 5.86 -10.02 5.66
C LEU A 66 6.81 -10.06 6.85
N THR A 67 8.01 -10.58 6.62
CA THR A 67 9.11 -10.40 7.56
C THR A 67 9.75 -9.06 7.25
N THR A 68 9.40 -8.02 8.01
CA THR A 68 10.15 -6.77 7.91
C THR A 68 11.60 -7.04 8.35
N GLY A 69 12.60 -6.63 7.56
CA GLY A 69 14.01 -7.05 7.71
C GLY A 69 14.76 -6.64 8.99
N HIS A 70 14.06 -6.37 10.10
CA HIS A 70 14.65 -6.03 11.40
C HIS A 70 14.07 -6.92 12.51
N PRO A 71 14.88 -7.39 13.47
CA PRO A 71 14.41 -8.24 14.57
C PRO A 71 13.29 -7.59 15.39
N GLY A 72 12.26 -8.38 15.76
CA GLY A 72 11.23 -7.99 16.74
C GLY A 72 9.98 -7.30 16.18
N LYS A 73 9.79 -7.27 14.86
CA LYS A 73 8.60 -6.69 14.23
C LYS A 73 7.49 -7.73 13.96
N PRO A 74 6.21 -7.30 13.83
CA PRO A 74 5.10 -8.21 13.58
C PRO A 74 5.24 -8.89 12.23
N VAL A 75 4.82 -10.15 12.16
CA VAL A 75 4.50 -10.80 10.88
C VAL A 75 3.12 -10.29 10.48
N PHE A 76 3.06 -9.50 9.42
CA PHE A 76 1.79 -9.08 8.85
C PHE A 76 1.35 -10.11 7.82
N LYS A 77 0.12 -10.61 7.99
CA LYS A 77 -0.52 -11.52 7.05
C LYS A 77 -1.85 -10.90 6.63
N PHE A 78 -2.07 -10.84 5.32
CA PHE A 78 -3.27 -10.29 4.71
C PHE A 78 -4.07 -11.37 4.02
N GLU A 79 -5.39 -11.22 3.98
CA GLU A 79 -6.27 -12.07 3.18
C GLU A 79 -6.05 -11.79 1.68
N ALA A 80 -6.35 -12.75 0.81
CA ALA A 80 -6.05 -12.62 -0.63
C ALA A 80 -6.61 -11.34 -1.27
N TRP A 81 -7.84 -10.95 -0.91
CA TRP A 81 -8.46 -9.72 -1.42
C TRP A 81 -7.81 -8.44 -0.86
N GLU A 82 -7.27 -8.49 0.36
CA GLU A 82 -6.49 -7.39 0.95
C GLU A 82 -5.14 -7.25 0.24
N VAL A 83 -4.51 -8.38 -0.11
CA VAL A 83 -3.28 -8.39 -0.92
C VAL A 83 -3.54 -7.71 -2.26
N ASP A 84 -4.60 -8.11 -2.97
CA ASP A 84 -4.97 -7.49 -4.25
C ASP A 84 -5.16 -5.98 -4.11
N ASP A 85 -5.91 -5.54 -3.10
CA ASP A 85 -6.14 -4.12 -2.83
C ASP A 85 -4.82 -3.37 -2.50
N ILE A 86 -3.93 -3.96 -1.70
CA ILE A 86 -2.61 -3.40 -1.38
C ILE A 86 -1.76 -3.26 -2.65
N ILE A 87 -1.71 -4.30 -3.48
CA ILE A 87 -0.98 -4.27 -4.74
C ILE A 87 -1.54 -3.19 -5.67
N ASP A 88 -2.86 -3.07 -5.79
CA ASP A 88 -3.51 -2.01 -6.56
C ASP A 88 -3.11 -0.62 -6.06
N TYR A 89 -3.06 -0.42 -4.74
CA TYR A 89 -2.59 0.84 -4.17
C TYR A 89 -1.12 1.12 -4.49
N LEU A 90 -0.23 0.13 -4.31
CA LEU A 90 1.20 0.28 -4.62
C LEU A 90 1.41 0.62 -6.10
N LYS A 91 0.70 -0.05 -7.01
CA LYS A 91 0.69 0.26 -8.45
C LYS A 91 0.24 1.70 -8.72
N SER A 92 -0.74 2.19 -7.98
CA SER A 92 -1.19 3.57 -8.13
C SER A 92 -0.09 4.58 -7.80
N LEU A 93 0.92 4.21 -7.00
CA LEU A 93 2.04 5.09 -6.64
C LEU A 93 3.11 5.19 -7.73
N GLU A 94 3.16 4.23 -8.65
CA GLU A 94 4.13 4.17 -9.73
C GLU A 94 4.03 5.40 -10.64
N ARG A 95 5.20 5.94 -11.00
CA ARG A 95 5.39 7.05 -11.94
C ARG A 95 6.60 6.76 -12.81
#